data_AF-A0A914MSF0-F1
#
_entry.id   AF-A0A914MSF0-F1
#
_cell.length_a   1.000
_cell.length_b   1.000
_cell.length_c   1.000
_cell.angle_alpha   90.00
_cell.angle_beta   90.00
_cell.angle_gamma   90.00
#
_symmetry.space_group_name_H-M   'P 1'
#
loop_
_entity.id
_entity.type
_entity.pdbx_description
1 polymer ?
#
loop_
_entity_poly.entity_id
_entity_poly.type
_entity_poly.pdbx_seq_one_letter_code
_entity_poly.pdbx_strand_id
1 'polypeptide(L)'
;MEVSKNEVLSNPEFLAEGTAMQDLANPDRVLIGGEQTPEGHAAISQLASIYERWVPRERVITMNTWSSELSKLASNAFLAQRISSINSISAICEATGADVGEVANAVGKDQRIGDRFLNASVGFGGSCFQKDVLSLVYLCEVLHLKQVADYWMNVIDMNEWQRRRFSDKIIAELFNTITEKKIAIFGSPAIYVTKHLIDEHAQLFLYDPKVKETQIRADLEKLSDKLTGIDKLITICNSPYKAAEKAHAIVILTEWDEFKELDYKELFSLMKKPACLFDGRRIVDQEKLRKIGFRVFVVGSASNQALNFFP
;
A
#
# COMPACT_ATOMS: atom_id res chain seq x y z
N MET A 1 -39.49 34.02 12.40
CA MET A 1 -38.55 33.30 11.53
C MET A 1 -38.69 31.83 11.88
N GLU A 2 -39.33 31.03 11.03
CA GLU A 2 -39.25 29.58 11.16
C GLU A 2 -37.79 29.18 10.95
N VAL A 3 -37.15 28.71 12.02
CA VAL A 3 -35.84 28.08 11.90
C VAL A 3 -36.07 26.81 11.11
N SER A 4 -35.52 26.73 9.90
CA SER A 4 -35.45 25.46 9.16
C SER A 4 -34.84 24.40 10.09
N LYS A 5 -35.63 23.40 10.47
CA LYS A 5 -35.12 22.23 11.22
C LYS A 5 -34.26 21.42 10.25
N ASN A 6 -32.96 21.61 10.33
CA ASN A 6 -31.99 20.85 9.54
C ASN A 6 -31.43 19.72 10.41
N GLU A 7 -31.44 18.50 9.88
CA GLU A 7 -30.81 17.35 10.51
C GLU A 7 -29.48 17.04 9.81
N VAL A 8 -28.44 16.76 10.60
CA VAL A 8 -27.11 16.40 10.08
C VAL A 8 -26.90 14.90 10.26
N LEU A 9 -26.57 14.22 9.16
CA LEU A 9 -26.31 12.78 9.15
C LEU A 9 -24.86 12.50 8.77
N SER A 10 -24.28 11.46 9.36
CA SER A 10 -23.00 10.89 8.96
C SER A 10 -23.24 9.62 8.14
N ASN A 11 -22.88 9.65 6.85
CA ASN A 11 -22.97 8.48 5.97
C ASN A 11 -21.61 8.23 5.29
N PRO A 12 -20.68 7.56 5.98
CA PRO A 12 -19.35 7.29 5.46
C PRO A 12 -19.38 6.40 4.22
N GLU A 13 -18.44 6.64 3.30
CA GLU A 13 -18.20 5.77 2.15
C GLU A 13 -17.29 4.59 2.52
N PHE A 14 -17.36 3.46 1.80
CA PHE A 14 -16.49 2.29 1.97
C PHE A 14 -15.98 1.74 0.63
N LEU A 15 -15.69 2.64 -0.30
CA LEU A 15 -15.30 2.32 -1.66
C LEU A 15 -13.81 2.07 -1.75
N ALA A 16 -13.41 1.12 -2.59
CA ALA A 16 -12.03 0.94 -2.99
C ALA A 16 -11.81 1.46 -4.42
N GLU A 17 -10.66 2.10 -4.64
CA GLU A 17 -10.25 2.54 -5.97
C GLU A 17 -10.18 1.33 -6.93
N GLY A 18 -10.72 1.48 -8.14
CA GLY A 18 -10.82 0.40 -9.12
C GLY A 18 -12.04 -0.51 -9.00
N THR A 19 -12.76 -0.50 -7.87
CA THR A 19 -13.99 -1.31 -7.66
C THR A 19 -15.22 -0.51 -7.21
N ALA A 20 -15.10 0.82 -7.15
CA ALA A 20 -16.12 1.75 -6.66
C ALA A 20 -17.56 1.49 -7.17
N MET A 21 -17.76 1.19 -8.46
CA MET A 21 -19.11 0.93 -9.00
C MET A 21 -19.71 -0.36 -8.44
N GLN A 22 -18.89 -1.41 -8.27
CA GLN A 22 -19.31 -2.67 -7.69
C GLN A 22 -19.59 -2.52 -6.19
N ASP A 23 -18.73 -1.77 -5.49
CA ASP A 23 -18.88 -1.48 -4.06
C ASP A 23 -20.15 -0.64 -3.77
N LEU A 24 -20.50 0.30 -4.66
CA LEU A 24 -21.74 1.08 -4.56
C LEU A 24 -23.00 0.23 -4.85
N ALA A 25 -22.90 -0.66 -5.84
CA ALA A 25 -24.03 -1.48 -6.27
C ALA A 25 -24.34 -2.63 -5.30
N ASN A 26 -23.30 -3.22 -4.69
CA ASN A 26 -23.44 -4.33 -3.75
C ASN A 26 -22.50 -4.14 -2.54
N PRO A 27 -22.79 -3.17 -1.66
CA PRO A 27 -21.95 -2.92 -0.50
C PRO A 27 -22.04 -4.07 0.51
N ASP A 28 -20.95 -4.30 1.24
CA ASP A 28 -20.94 -5.17 2.42
C ASP A 28 -21.90 -4.62 3.51
N ARG A 29 -21.91 -3.29 3.67
CA ARG A 29 -22.77 -2.54 4.59
C ARG A 29 -22.89 -1.07 4.18
N VAL A 30 -23.99 -0.44 4.57
CA VAL A 30 -24.20 1.02 4.56
C VAL A 30 -24.30 1.49 6.00
N LEU A 31 -23.52 2.50 6.40
CA LEU A 31 -23.60 3.11 7.73
C LEU A 31 -24.33 4.45 7.66
N ILE A 32 -25.30 4.66 8.54
CA ILE A 32 -26.02 5.93 8.70
C ILE A 32 -26.03 6.32 10.18
N GLY A 33 -25.42 7.45 10.50
CA GLY A 33 -25.39 8.06 11.82
C GLY A 33 -26.27 9.30 11.87
N GLY A 34 -27.01 9.50 12.96
CA GLY A 34 -27.75 10.75 13.20
C GLY A 34 -28.05 10.97 14.68
N GLU A 35 -28.66 12.10 15.00
CA GLU A 35 -29.08 12.38 16.38
C GLU A 35 -30.12 11.38 16.88
N GLN A 36 -30.10 11.10 18.18
CA GLN A 36 -31.05 10.18 18.83
C GLN A 36 -32.30 10.91 19.32
N THR A 37 -32.85 11.75 18.44
CA THR A 37 -34.08 12.53 18.62
C THR A 37 -35.15 12.03 17.65
N PRO A 38 -36.45 12.30 17.89
CA PRO A 38 -37.50 11.91 16.95
C PRO A 38 -37.26 12.42 15.52
N GLU A 39 -36.79 13.66 15.37
CA GLU A 39 -36.44 14.26 14.09
C GLU A 39 -35.21 13.59 13.46
N GLY A 40 -34.16 13.32 14.25
CA GLY A 40 -32.97 12.61 13.78
C GLY A 40 -33.29 11.18 13.30
N HIS A 41 -34.13 10.44 14.03
CA HIS A 41 -34.61 9.12 13.60
C HIS A 41 -35.44 9.17 12.31
N ALA A 42 -36.25 10.22 12.14
CA ALA A 42 -36.98 10.43 10.89
C ALA A 42 -36.04 10.70 9.71
N ALA A 43 -35.00 11.53 9.91
CA ALA A 43 -34.00 11.80 8.89
C ALA A 43 -33.18 10.54 8.52
N ILE A 44 -32.73 9.77 9.52
CA ILE A 44 -32.05 8.46 9.32
C ILE A 44 -32.94 7.53 8.47
N SER A 45 -34.22 7.43 8.82
CA SER A 45 -35.17 6.54 8.14
C SER A 45 -35.39 6.95 6.68
N GLN A 46 -35.46 8.26 6.41
CA GLN A 46 -35.56 8.77 5.04
C GLN A 46 -34.33 8.39 4.21
N LEU A 47 -33.12 8.59 4.74
CA LEU A 47 -31.89 8.21 4.02
C LEU A 47 -31.80 6.68 3.84
N ALA A 48 -32.16 5.90 4.85
CA ALA A 48 -32.19 4.43 4.76
C ALA A 48 -33.13 3.97 3.63
N SER A 49 -34.31 4.58 3.51
CA SER A 49 -35.28 4.25 2.44
C SER A 49 -34.76 4.47 1.02
N ILE A 50 -33.76 5.35 0.84
CA ILE A 50 -33.09 5.55 -0.45
C ILE A 50 -32.24 4.32 -0.76
N TYR A 51 -31.37 3.92 0.19
CA TYR A 51 -30.48 2.76 0.02
C TYR A 51 -31.24 1.45 -0.10
N GLU A 52 -32.34 1.28 0.62
CA GLU A 52 -33.19 0.08 0.60
C GLU A 52 -33.80 -0.23 -0.78
N ARG A 53 -33.72 0.70 -1.74
CA ARG A 53 -34.11 0.43 -3.13
C ARG A 53 -33.21 -0.59 -3.82
N TRP A 54 -31.96 -0.77 -3.38
CA TRP A 54 -31.03 -1.76 -3.96
C TRP A 54 -30.15 -2.49 -2.93
N VAL A 55 -30.07 -2.00 -1.68
CA VAL A 55 -29.32 -2.63 -0.59
C VAL A 55 -30.28 -3.35 0.36
N PRO A 56 -30.06 -4.63 0.68
CA PRO A 56 -30.87 -5.34 1.67
C PRO A 56 -30.87 -4.64 3.05
N ARG A 57 -32.03 -4.58 3.72
CA ARG A 57 -32.20 -3.84 4.98
C ARG A 57 -31.21 -4.27 6.05
N GLU A 58 -30.88 -5.56 6.11
CA GLU A 58 -29.92 -6.14 7.06
C GLU A 58 -28.49 -5.61 6.90
N ARG A 59 -28.16 -5.03 5.73
CA ARG A 59 -26.87 -4.37 5.48
C ARG A 59 -26.90 -2.87 5.74
N VAL A 60 -28.06 -2.28 6.03
CA VAL A 60 -28.19 -0.86 6.41
C VAL A 60 -28.12 -0.72 7.93
N ILE A 61 -26.99 -0.28 8.44
CA ILE A 61 -26.74 -0.15 9.88
C ILE A 61 -26.93 1.31 10.29
N THR A 62 -27.85 1.53 11.23
CA THR A 62 -28.18 2.85 11.75
C THR A 62 -27.66 3.02 13.17
N MET A 63 -27.06 4.16 13.49
CA MET A 63 -26.47 4.45 14.80
C MET A 63 -26.46 5.96 15.10
N ASN A 64 -25.80 6.38 16.19
CA ASN A 64 -25.56 7.81 16.43
C ASN A 64 -24.44 8.36 15.54
N THR A 65 -24.40 9.68 15.34
CA THR A 65 -23.43 10.37 14.46
C THR A 65 -21.98 10.00 14.80
N TRP A 66 -21.58 10.13 16.06
CA TRP A 66 -20.22 9.84 16.52
C TRP A 66 -19.80 8.37 16.28
N SER A 67 -20.71 7.43 16.48
CA SER A 67 -20.44 6.01 16.26
C SER A 67 -20.22 5.72 14.77
N SER A 68 -20.95 6.40 13.89
CA SER A 68 -20.79 6.25 12.44
C SER A 68 -19.42 6.77 11.98
N GLU A 69 -19.03 7.96 12.44
CA GLU A 69 -17.73 8.58 12.11
C GLU A 69 -16.57 7.75 12.65
N LEU A 70 -16.63 7.33 13.92
CA LEU A 70 -15.59 6.50 14.53
C LEU A 70 -15.48 5.13 13.85
N SER A 71 -16.59 4.54 13.43
CA SER A 71 -16.59 3.24 12.73
C SER A 71 -15.81 3.29 11.41
N LYS A 72 -15.83 4.43 10.69
CA LYS A 72 -15.03 4.62 9.48
C LYS A 72 -13.53 4.67 9.78
N LEU A 73 -13.14 5.47 10.77
CA LEU A 73 -11.74 5.56 11.20
C LEU A 73 -11.22 4.21 11.69
N ALA A 74 -11.99 3.54 12.55
CA ALA A 74 -11.65 2.21 13.07
C ALA A 74 -11.52 1.18 11.94
N SER A 75 -12.47 1.12 11.00
CA SER A 75 -12.42 0.16 9.88
C SER A 75 -11.13 0.30 9.07
N ASN A 76 -10.74 1.53 8.71
CA ASN A 76 -9.52 1.78 7.95
C ASN A 76 -8.26 1.49 8.77
N ALA A 77 -8.28 1.77 10.08
CA ALA A 77 -7.18 1.42 10.98
C ALA A 77 -6.99 -0.10 11.13
N PHE A 78 -8.07 -0.88 11.22
CA PHE A 78 -8.00 -2.35 11.25
C PHE A 78 -7.45 -2.92 9.93
N LEU A 79 -7.85 -2.38 8.78
CA LEU A 79 -7.30 -2.81 7.48
C LEU A 79 -5.79 -2.51 7.38
N ALA A 80 -5.37 -1.29 7.75
CA ALA A 80 -3.97 -0.90 7.79
C ALA A 80 -3.16 -1.77 8.77
N GLN A 81 -3.72 -2.06 9.94
CA GLN A 81 -3.10 -2.91 10.96
C GLN A 81 -2.83 -4.32 10.43
N ARG A 82 -3.76 -4.93 9.70
CA ARG A 82 -3.54 -6.27 9.12
C ARG A 82 -2.34 -6.28 8.17
N ILE A 83 -2.22 -5.26 7.33
CA ILE A 83 -1.09 -5.11 6.41
C ILE A 83 0.22 -4.93 7.19
N SER A 84 0.26 -4.02 8.16
CA SER A 84 1.47 -3.82 8.99
C SER A 84 1.84 -5.07 9.80
N SER A 85 0.84 -5.82 10.28
CA SER A 85 1.06 -7.07 11.01
C SER A 85 1.69 -8.13 10.11
N ILE A 86 1.16 -8.37 8.90
CA ILE A 86 1.78 -9.36 8.02
C ILE A 86 3.14 -8.90 7.48
N ASN A 87 3.34 -7.59 7.31
CA ASN A 87 4.63 -7.03 6.94
C ASN A 87 5.69 -7.22 8.05
N SER A 88 5.34 -7.10 9.33
CA SER A 88 6.28 -7.41 10.41
C SER A 88 6.68 -8.90 10.41
N ILE A 89 5.70 -9.80 10.19
CA ILE A 89 5.96 -11.23 10.03
C ILE A 89 6.82 -11.53 8.81
N SER A 90 6.68 -10.77 7.72
CA SER A 90 7.51 -10.95 6.52
C SER A 90 9.01 -10.82 6.82
N ALA A 91 9.40 -9.91 7.72
CA ALA A 91 10.79 -9.78 8.11
C ALA A 91 11.30 -10.96 8.94
N ILE A 92 10.43 -11.53 9.81
CA ILE A 92 10.75 -12.77 10.53
C ILE A 92 10.96 -13.91 9.53
N CYS A 93 10.11 -14.02 8.51
CA CYS A 93 10.24 -15.03 7.46
C CYS A 93 11.58 -14.90 6.72
N GLU A 94 11.95 -13.68 6.33
CA GLU A 94 13.24 -13.40 5.68
C GLU A 94 14.45 -13.80 6.56
N ALA A 95 14.36 -13.64 7.89
CA ALA A 95 15.43 -13.96 8.83
C ALA A 95 15.52 -15.44 9.22
N THR A 96 14.43 -16.19 9.07
CA THR A 96 14.32 -17.58 9.56
C THR A 96 14.28 -18.63 8.45
N GLY A 97 14.10 -18.23 7.20
CA GLY A 97 13.94 -19.15 6.07
C GLY A 97 12.50 -19.53 5.75
N ALA A 98 11.51 -19.03 6.51
CA ALA A 98 10.10 -19.21 6.19
C ALA A 98 9.65 -18.35 5.00
N ASP A 99 8.48 -18.67 4.44
CA ASP A 99 7.83 -17.88 3.39
C ASP A 99 6.55 -17.22 3.94
N VAL A 100 6.45 -15.89 3.82
CA VAL A 100 5.30 -15.13 4.36
C VAL A 100 3.98 -15.46 3.65
N GLY A 101 4.02 -15.90 2.39
CA GLY A 101 2.83 -16.33 1.66
C GLY A 101 2.26 -17.63 2.22
N GLU A 102 3.12 -18.59 2.57
CA GLU A 102 2.71 -19.82 3.26
C GLU A 102 2.13 -19.52 4.64
N VAL A 103 2.80 -18.65 5.41
CA VAL A 103 2.34 -18.21 6.74
C VAL A 103 0.99 -17.49 6.64
N ALA A 104 0.85 -16.54 5.71
CA ALA A 104 -0.40 -15.81 5.47
C ALA A 104 -1.54 -16.75 5.10
N ASN A 105 -1.29 -17.73 4.23
CA ASN A 105 -2.29 -18.73 3.85
C ASN A 105 -2.72 -19.57 5.07
N ALA A 106 -1.78 -20.04 5.90
CA ALA A 106 -2.10 -20.82 7.10
C ALA A 106 -2.91 -20.00 8.12
N VAL A 107 -2.47 -18.77 8.43
CA VAL A 107 -3.16 -17.86 9.35
C VAL A 107 -4.56 -17.49 8.83
N GLY A 108 -4.68 -17.24 7.53
CA GLY A 108 -5.95 -16.85 6.89
C GLY A 108 -7.00 -17.95 6.84
N LYS A 109 -6.64 -19.23 7.06
CA LYS A 109 -7.62 -20.33 7.17
C LYS A 109 -8.44 -20.28 8.45
N ASP A 110 -7.96 -19.61 9.49
CA ASP A 110 -8.78 -19.38 10.69
C ASP A 110 -9.87 -18.34 10.35
N GLN A 111 -11.14 -18.78 10.34
CA GLN A 111 -12.27 -17.93 9.96
C GLN A 111 -12.45 -16.71 10.86
N ARG A 112 -11.90 -16.72 12.09
CA ARG A 112 -11.92 -15.55 12.98
C ARG A 112 -10.96 -14.46 12.53
N ILE A 113 -9.95 -14.83 11.73
CA ILE A 113 -8.97 -13.92 11.14
C ILE A 113 -9.37 -13.59 9.70
N GLY A 114 -9.69 -14.60 8.89
CA GLY A 114 -9.97 -14.48 7.46
C GLY A 114 -8.73 -14.26 6.61
N ASP A 115 -8.86 -14.45 5.30
CA ASP A 115 -7.75 -14.48 4.33
C ASP A 115 -7.44 -13.14 3.64
N ARG A 116 -8.33 -12.16 3.77
CA ARG A 116 -8.17 -10.84 3.12
C ARG A 116 -7.18 -9.94 3.87
N PHE A 117 -6.55 -9.02 3.14
CA PHE A 117 -5.60 -8.04 3.68
C PHE A 117 -4.39 -8.67 4.40
N LEU A 118 -4.00 -9.89 3.99
CA LEU A 118 -2.82 -10.61 4.48
C LEU A 118 -1.71 -10.75 3.42
N ASN A 119 -1.75 -9.93 2.37
CA ASN A 119 -0.68 -9.90 1.38
C ASN A 119 0.43 -8.96 1.87
N ALA A 120 1.57 -9.53 2.24
CA ALA A 120 2.76 -8.75 2.55
C ALA A 120 3.23 -7.97 1.32
N SER A 121 3.66 -6.73 1.55
CA SER A 121 4.09 -5.82 0.49
C SER A 121 5.19 -4.88 0.97
N VAL A 122 5.69 -4.03 0.08
CA VAL A 122 6.64 -2.95 0.43
C VAL A 122 6.06 -1.92 1.41
N GLY A 123 4.74 -1.94 1.61
CA GLY A 123 4.01 -1.04 2.49
C GLY A 123 2.67 -0.65 1.86
N PHE A 124 1.69 -0.32 2.69
CA PHE A 124 0.47 0.29 2.19
C PHE A 124 0.73 1.76 1.81
N GLY A 125 -0.03 2.20 0.80
CA GLY A 125 -0.01 3.58 0.30
C GLY A 125 -1.44 4.13 0.18
N GLY A 126 -1.59 5.16 -0.65
CA GLY A 126 -2.87 5.84 -0.86
C GLY A 126 -3.17 6.90 0.21
N SER A 127 -4.16 7.74 -0.09
CA SER A 127 -4.53 8.89 0.75
C SER A 127 -5.31 8.52 2.02
N CYS A 128 -5.88 7.32 2.10
CA CYS A 128 -6.85 6.96 3.14
C CYS A 128 -6.20 6.34 4.39
N PHE A 129 -5.46 5.22 4.27
CA PHE A 129 -4.99 4.49 5.46
C PHE A 129 -4.09 5.31 6.38
N GLN A 130 -3.03 5.93 5.85
CA GLN A 130 -2.11 6.71 6.67
C GLN A 130 -2.81 7.92 7.32
N LYS A 131 -3.65 8.63 6.56
CA LYS A 131 -4.39 9.80 7.04
C LYS A 131 -5.37 9.44 8.16
N ASP A 132 -6.14 8.37 7.98
CA ASP A 132 -7.18 7.98 8.93
C ASP A 132 -6.61 7.39 10.21
N VAL A 133 -5.51 6.62 10.13
CA VAL A 133 -4.80 6.14 11.32
C VAL A 133 -4.18 7.32 12.08
N LEU A 134 -3.54 8.27 11.39
CA LEU A 134 -3.00 9.47 12.06
C LEU A 134 -4.11 10.34 12.67
N SER A 135 -5.26 10.42 12.02
CA SER A 135 -6.44 11.11 12.57
C SER A 135 -6.97 10.42 13.82
N LEU A 136 -6.96 9.07 13.85
CA LEU A 136 -7.31 8.28 15.03
C LEU A 136 -6.29 8.47 16.17
N VAL A 137 -4.99 8.48 15.86
CA VAL A 137 -3.92 8.77 16.83
C VAL A 137 -4.12 10.15 17.45
N TYR A 138 -4.30 11.19 16.62
CA TYR A 138 -4.55 12.55 17.08
C TYR A 138 -5.81 12.66 17.95
N LEU A 139 -6.90 11.99 17.55
CA LEU A 139 -8.12 11.91 18.37
C LEU A 139 -7.83 11.29 19.75
N CYS A 140 -7.04 10.21 19.81
CA CYS A 140 -6.65 9.60 21.08
C CYS A 140 -5.82 10.55 21.95
N GLU A 141 -4.91 11.32 21.37
CA GLU A 141 -4.08 12.30 22.10
C GLU A 141 -4.92 13.43 22.69
N VAL A 142 -5.85 13.98 21.92
CA VAL A 142 -6.78 15.04 22.37
C VAL A 142 -7.68 14.54 23.51
N LEU A 143 -8.06 13.26 23.48
CA LEU A 143 -8.83 12.60 24.54
C LEU A 143 -7.96 12.13 25.73
N HIS A 144 -6.66 12.44 25.73
CA HIS A 144 -5.70 12.05 26.76
C HIS A 144 -5.52 10.51 26.92
N LEU A 145 -5.72 9.75 25.84
CA LEU A 145 -5.58 8.29 25.78
C LEU A 145 -4.24 7.88 25.18
N LYS A 146 -3.13 8.25 25.84
CA LYS A 146 -1.77 8.07 25.29
C LYS A 146 -1.46 6.63 24.88
N GLN A 147 -1.82 5.64 25.70
CA GLN A 147 -1.55 4.23 25.40
C GLN A 147 -2.26 3.75 24.12
N VAL A 148 -3.44 4.31 23.84
CA VAL A 148 -4.20 3.99 22.62
C VAL A 148 -3.59 4.68 21.40
N ALA A 149 -3.15 5.93 21.56
CA ALA A 149 -2.41 6.65 20.53
C ALA A 149 -1.12 5.90 20.14
N ASP A 150 -0.30 5.51 21.12
CA ASP A 150 0.94 4.76 20.90
C ASP A 150 0.68 3.42 20.17
N TYR A 151 -0.41 2.72 20.52
CA TYR A 151 -0.78 1.46 19.86
C TYR A 151 -1.07 1.63 18.37
N TRP A 152 -1.88 2.62 18.00
CA TRP A 152 -2.20 2.87 16.59
C TRP A 152 -1.05 3.50 15.82
N MET A 153 -0.19 4.28 16.49
CA MET A 153 1.02 4.84 15.87
C MET A 153 1.97 3.74 15.38
N ASN A 154 2.10 2.63 16.12
CA ASN A 154 2.92 1.49 15.69
C ASN A 154 2.50 0.90 14.33
N VAL A 155 1.23 1.05 13.92
CA VAL A 155 0.78 0.63 12.58
C VAL A 155 1.47 1.46 11.49
N ILE A 156 1.62 2.78 11.72
CA ILE A 156 2.33 3.69 10.82
C ILE A 156 3.83 3.44 10.87
N ASP A 157 4.40 3.35 12.07
CA ASP A 157 5.85 3.15 12.25
C ASP A 157 6.32 1.86 11.56
N MET A 158 5.54 0.77 11.68
CA MET A 158 5.81 -0.49 10.98
C MET A 158 5.75 -0.34 9.46
N ASN A 159 4.82 0.46 8.92
CA ASN A 159 4.72 0.71 7.49
C ASN A 159 5.90 1.56 6.98
N GLU A 160 6.32 2.57 7.73
CA GLU A 160 7.50 3.37 7.43
C GLU A 160 8.77 2.54 7.45
N TRP A 161 8.96 1.75 8.50
CA TRP A 161 10.07 0.82 8.62
C TRP A 161 10.09 -0.21 7.48
N GLN A 162 8.94 -0.75 7.08
CA GLN A 162 8.83 -1.69 5.94
C GLN A 162 9.33 -1.06 4.63
N ARG A 163 8.95 0.20 4.35
CA ARG A 163 9.41 0.93 3.15
C ARG A 163 10.92 1.18 3.20
N ARG A 164 11.42 1.56 4.38
CA ARG A 164 12.84 1.83 4.62
C ARG A 164 13.69 0.58 4.46
N ARG A 165 13.35 -0.52 5.14
CA ARG A 165 14.13 -1.77 5.08
C ARG A 165 14.18 -2.35 3.67
N PHE A 166 13.12 -2.19 2.87
CA PHE A 166 13.10 -2.69 1.50
C PHE A 166 14.06 -1.90 0.61
N SER A 167 14.10 -0.58 0.74
CA SER A 167 15.06 0.27 0.02
C SER A 167 16.50 0.07 0.50
N ASP A 168 16.72 -0.07 1.81
CA ASP A 168 18.04 -0.42 2.37
C ASP A 168 18.54 -1.77 1.81
N LYS A 169 17.65 -2.75 1.65
CA LYS A 169 17.98 -4.05 1.03
C LYS A 169 18.36 -3.92 -0.44
N ILE A 170 17.71 -3.04 -1.21
CA ILE A 170 18.12 -2.74 -2.59
C ILE A 170 19.55 -2.18 -2.62
N ILE A 171 19.86 -1.23 -1.74
CA ILE A 171 21.18 -0.60 -1.66
C ILE A 171 22.25 -1.64 -1.30
N ALA A 172 22.00 -2.45 -0.27
CA ALA A 172 22.91 -3.49 0.19
C ALA A 172 23.23 -4.50 -0.92
N GLU A 173 22.19 -5.01 -1.59
CA GLU A 173 22.34 -6.02 -2.63
C GLU A 173 22.93 -5.49 -3.94
N LEU A 174 22.90 -4.17 -4.12
CA LEU A 174 23.62 -3.46 -5.18
C LEU A 174 25.01 -2.99 -4.72
N PHE A 175 25.64 -3.71 -3.79
CA PHE A 175 27.01 -3.51 -3.31
C PHE A 175 27.20 -2.22 -2.49
N ASN A 176 26.21 -1.86 -1.66
CA ASN A 176 26.22 -0.69 -0.78
C ASN A 176 26.39 0.67 -1.48
N THR A 177 26.21 0.73 -2.80
CA THR A 177 26.21 1.99 -3.55
C THR A 177 25.29 1.90 -4.76
N ILE A 178 24.41 2.89 -4.90
CA ILE A 178 23.48 3.03 -6.02
C ILE A 178 23.63 4.37 -6.76
N THR A 179 24.62 5.18 -6.38
CA THR A 179 24.96 6.44 -7.04
C THR A 179 25.20 6.19 -8.53
N GLU A 180 24.51 6.96 -9.39
CA GLU A 180 24.53 6.85 -10.86
C GLU A 180 24.07 5.49 -11.43
N LYS A 181 23.62 4.55 -10.58
CA LYS A 181 23.08 3.28 -11.07
C LYS A 181 21.69 3.51 -11.64
N LYS A 182 21.50 3.07 -12.88
CA LYS A 182 20.18 2.92 -13.49
C LYS A 182 19.39 1.82 -12.77
N ILE A 183 18.22 2.18 -12.23
CA ILE A 183 17.25 1.28 -11.59
C ILE A 183 15.91 1.45 -12.31
N ALA A 184 15.36 0.35 -12.82
CA ALA A 184 14.03 0.32 -13.41
C ALA A 184 12.98 0.16 -12.30
N ILE A 185 11.98 1.03 -12.28
CA ILE A 185 10.89 1.00 -11.30
C ILE A 185 9.59 0.65 -12.04
N PHE A 186 8.97 -0.46 -11.64
CA PHE A 186 7.70 -0.93 -12.19
C PHE A 186 6.59 -0.62 -11.20
N GLY A 187 5.75 0.36 -11.56
CA GLY A 187 4.70 0.91 -10.71
C GLY A 187 5.17 2.11 -9.88
N SER A 188 4.34 3.15 -9.85
CA SER A 188 4.60 4.46 -9.26
C SER A 188 4.03 4.75 -7.85
N PRO A 189 3.00 4.09 -7.30
CA PRO A 189 2.39 4.50 -6.03
C PRO A 189 3.25 4.32 -4.76
N ALA A 190 4.40 3.66 -4.81
CA ALA A 190 5.32 3.54 -3.66
C ALA A 190 6.40 4.64 -3.65
N ILE A 191 5.96 5.88 -3.78
CA ILE A 191 6.80 7.07 -4.00
C ILE A 191 7.85 7.26 -2.88
N TYR A 192 7.58 6.80 -1.66
CA TYR A 192 8.54 6.84 -0.55
C TYR A 192 9.80 5.99 -0.79
N VAL A 193 9.66 4.81 -1.40
CA VAL A 193 10.81 3.97 -1.77
C VAL A 193 11.61 4.65 -2.87
N THR A 194 10.91 5.16 -3.88
CA THR A 194 11.48 5.93 -4.99
C THR A 194 12.26 7.15 -4.47
N LYS A 195 11.68 7.90 -3.53
CA LYS A 195 12.33 9.05 -2.86
C LYS A 195 13.63 8.63 -2.20
N HIS A 196 13.63 7.57 -1.39
CA HIS A 196 14.85 7.15 -0.71
C HIS A 196 15.95 6.73 -1.70
N LEU A 197 15.60 6.04 -2.80
CA LEU A 197 16.58 5.70 -3.84
C LEU A 197 17.13 6.95 -4.57
N ILE A 198 16.31 8.00 -4.72
CA ILE A 198 16.73 9.29 -5.28
C ILE A 198 17.67 10.02 -4.32
N ASP A 199 17.37 10.02 -3.02
CA ASP A 199 18.23 10.63 -1.99
C ASP A 199 19.63 9.98 -1.98
N GLU A 200 19.72 8.70 -2.35
CA GLU A 200 20.96 7.92 -2.57
C GLU A 200 21.55 8.08 -3.99
N HIS A 201 21.04 9.04 -4.77
CA HIS A 201 21.52 9.46 -6.08
C HIS A 201 21.44 8.38 -7.18
N ALA A 202 20.46 7.47 -7.09
CA ALA A 202 20.18 6.53 -8.18
C ALA A 202 19.46 7.21 -9.35
N GLN A 203 19.69 6.68 -10.56
CA GLN A 203 18.96 7.09 -11.76
C GLN A 203 17.75 6.18 -11.94
N LEU A 204 16.56 6.71 -11.69
CA LEU A 204 15.32 5.95 -11.72
C LEU A 204 14.63 6.07 -13.07
N PHE A 205 14.27 4.92 -13.64
CA PHE A 205 13.53 4.81 -14.89
C PHE A 205 12.19 4.16 -14.59
N LEU A 206 11.13 4.97 -14.54
CA LEU A 206 9.82 4.53 -14.07
C LEU A 206 8.93 4.14 -15.24
N TYR A 207 8.18 3.05 -15.07
CA TYR A 207 7.07 2.68 -15.94
C TYR A 207 5.86 2.35 -15.09
N ASP A 208 4.73 3.02 -15.37
CA ASP A 208 3.43 2.71 -14.77
C ASP A 208 2.36 2.74 -15.87
N PRO A 209 1.67 1.63 -16.15
CA PRO A 209 0.67 1.58 -17.22
C PRO A 209 -0.64 2.31 -16.88
N LYS A 210 -0.89 2.63 -15.60
CA LYS A 210 -2.17 3.19 -15.13
C LYS A 210 -2.06 4.63 -14.65
N VAL A 211 -0.85 5.10 -14.34
CA VAL A 211 -0.63 6.46 -13.83
C VAL A 211 0.02 7.33 -14.90
N LYS A 212 -0.59 8.49 -15.19
CA LYS A 212 -0.05 9.46 -16.15
C LYS A 212 1.26 10.07 -15.63
N GLU A 213 2.19 10.36 -16.54
CA GLU A 213 3.47 11.01 -16.22
C GLU A 213 3.30 12.27 -15.34
N THR A 214 2.33 13.12 -15.66
CA THR A 214 2.06 14.35 -14.89
C THR A 214 1.73 14.07 -13.43
N GLN A 215 1.00 12.98 -13.17
CA GLN A 215 0.63 12.58 -11.81
C GLN A 215 1.84 12.02 -11.06
N ILE A 216 2.64 11.16 -11.72
CA ILE A 216 3.88 10.61 -11.15
C ILE A 216 4.81 11.74 -10.70
N ARG A 217 5.02 12.74 -11.57
CA ARG A 217 5.85 13.93 -11.25
C ARG A 217 5.28 14.73 -10.09
N ALA A 218 3.99 15.06 -10.14
CA ALA A 218 3.34 15.84 -9.09
C ALA A 218 3.43 15.15 -7.72
N ASP A 219 3.33 13.83 -7.66
CA ASP A 219 3.40 13.11 -6.39
C ASP A 219 4.84 12.98 -5.87
N LEU A 220 5.84 12.89 -6.75
CA LEU A 220 7.24 12.97 -6.37
C LEU A 220 7.61 14.36 -5.83
N GLU A 221 7.14 15.42 -6.48
CA GLU A 221 7.36 16.81 -6.06
C GLU A 221 6.82 17.07 -4.65
N LYS A 222 5.62 16.57 -4.33
CA LYS A 222 5.01 16.70 -3.00
C LYS A 222 5.85 16.10 -1.88
N LEU A 223 6.62 15.05 -2.16
CA LEU A 223 7.48 14.41 -1.17
C LEU A 223 8.86 15.05 -1.08
N SER A 224 9.19 15.97 -1.97
CA SER A 224 10.50 16.59 -2.07
C SER A 224 10.44 18.08 -1.77
N ASP A 225 10.39 18.46 -0.49
CA ASP A 225 10.44 19.87 -0.07
C ASP A 225 11.75 20.59 -0.48
N LYS A 226 12.77 19.89 -0.97
CA LYS A 226 14.15 20.40 -1.10
C LYS A 226 14.97 19.94 -2.31
N LEU A 227 14.45 19.09 -3.20
CA LEU A 227 15.30 18.50 -4.24
C LEU A 227 15.27 19.34 -5.53
N THR A 228 16.20 20.29 -5.63
CA THR A 228 16.56 20.87 -6.92
C THR A 228 17.24 19.78 -7.77
N GLY A 229 16.71 19.49 -8.96
CA GLY A 229 17.33 18.55 -9.91
C GLY A 229 16.81 17.11 -9.90
N ILE A 230 15.66 16.81 -9.27
CA ILE A 230 14.97 15.50 -9.40
C ILE A 230 14.78 15.12 -10.87
N ASP A 231 14.44 16.08 -11.72
CA ASP A 231 14.24 15.85 -13.15
C ASP A 231 15.45 15.25 -13.85
N LYS A 232 16.66 15.38 -13.28
CA LYS A 232 17.88 14.77 -13.83
C LYS A 232 18.04 13.30 -13.43
N LEU A 233 17.42 12.88 -12.33
CA LEU A 233 17.51 11.53 -11.78
C LEU A 233 16.31 10.65 -12.17
N ILE A 234 15.23 11.26 -12.70
CA ILE A 234 13.99 10.56 -13.02
C ILE A 234 13.72 10.61 -14.52
N THR A 235 13.54 9.43 -15.11
CA THR A 235 13.06 9.28 -16.49
C THR A 235 11.78 8.44 -16.50
N ILE A 236 10.70 8.99 -17.03
CA ILE A 236 9.44 8.24 -17.21
C ILE A 236 9.46 7.59 -18.59
N CYS A 237 9.30 6.28 -18.61
CA CYS A 237 9.38 5.44 -19.80
C CYS A 237 7.98 5.08 -20.28
N ASN A 238 7.84 4.81 -21.58
CA ASN A 238 6.59 4.35 -22.18
C ASN A 238 6.50 2.82 -22.33
N SER A 239 7.53 2.08 -21.91
CA SER A 239 7.50 0.62 -21.83
C SER A 239 8.40 0.12 -20.69
N PRO A 240 8.08 -1.04 -20.09
CA PRO A 240 8.91 -1.64 -19.04
C PRO A 240 10.28 -2.05 -19.56
N TYR A 241 10.38 -2.44 -20.84
CA TYR A 241 11.63 -2.84 -21.49
C TYR A 241 12.62 -1.67 -21.63
N LYS A 242 12.15 -0.47 -21.99
CA LYS A 242 13.01 0.74 -22.03
C LYS A 242 13.49 1.13 -20.63
N ALA A 243 12.61 1.00 -19.64
CA ALA A 243 12.99 1.23 -18.25
C ALA A 243 14.11 0.25 -17.82
N ALA A 244 14.03 -1.02 -18.21
CA ALA A 244 15.01 -2.06 -17.88
C ALA A 244 16.32 -2.01 -18.70
N GLU A 245 16.34 -1.36 -19.86
CA GLU A 245 17.52 -1.31 -20.74
C GLU A 245 18.76 -0.77 -20.00
N LYS A 246 19.84 -1.56 -19.92
CA LYS A 246 21.08 -1.25 -19.17
C LYS A 246 20.86 -0.96 -17.68
N ALA A 247 19.71 -1.32 -17.10
CA ALA A 247 19.47 -1.22 -15.68
C ALA A 247 20.28 -2.25 -14.89
N HIS A 248 20.64 -1.90 -13.65
CA HIS A 248 21.30 -2.81 -12.70
C HIS A 248 20.27 -3.61 -11.91
N ALA A 249 19.09 -3.01 -11.68
CA ALA A 249 17.99 -3.63 -10.96
C ALA A 249 16.64 -3.29 -11.60
N ILE A 250 15.71 -4.24 -11.48
CA ILE A 250 14.27 -4.00 -11.60
C ILE A 250 13.67 -4.01 -10.19
N VAL A 251 12.82 -3.04 -9.88
CA VAL A 251 12.10 -2.95 -8.60
C VAL A 251 10.61 -2.86 -8.90
N ILE A 252 9.86 -3.87 -8.46
CA ILE A 252 8.40 -3.95 -8.64
C ILE A 252 7.74 -3.43 -7.38
N LEU A 253 6.98 -2.34 -7.52
CA LEU A 253 6.36 -1.62 -6.41
C LEU A 253 4.83 -1.65 -6.46
N THR A 254 4.24 -2.14 -7.56
CA THR A 254 2.79 -2.26 -7.75
C THR A 254 2.43 -3.59 -8.41
N GLU A 255 1.31 -4.16 -8.02
CA GLU A 255 0.82 -5.47 -8.40
C GLU A 255 0.03 -5.48 -9.73
N TRP A 256 0.43 -4.66 -10.71
CA TRP A 256 -0.23 -4.67 -12.02
C TRP A 256 -0.08 -6.03 -12.71
N ASP A 257 -1.18 -6.56 -13.24
CA ASP A 257 -1.18 -7.86 -13.92
C ASP A 257 -0.21 -7.90 -15.11
N GLU A 258 0.01 -6.76 -15.77
CA GLU A 258 0.99 -6.64 -16.86
C GLU A 258 2.38 -7.11 -16.43
N PHE A 259 2.81 -6.83 -15.20
CA PHE A 259 4.15 -7.21 -14.72
C PHE A 259 4.31 -8.71 -14.48
N LYS A 260 3.21 -9.45 -14.33
CA LYS A 260 3.23 -10.92 -14.19
C LYS A 260 3.57 -11.60 -15.52
N GLU A 261 3.14 -11.00 -16.62
CA GLU A 261 3.17 -11.58 -17.97
C GLU A 261 4.35 -11.10 -18.84
N LEU A 262 5.27 -10.28 -18.30
CA LEU A 262 6.42 -9.77 -19.07
C LEU A 262 7.39 -10.89 -19.50
N ASP A 263 8.07 -10.68 -20.63
CA ASP A 263 9.19 -11.54 -21.03
C ASP A 263 10.45 -11.19 -20.21
N TYR A 264 10.58 -11.87 -19.07
CA TYR A 264 11.74 -11.71 -18.20
C TYR A 264 13.05 -12.21 -18.81
N LYS A 265 13.05 -13.05 -19.85
CA LYS A 265 14.29 -13.42 -20.57
C LYS A 265 14.78 -12.24 -21.41
N GLU A 266 13.86 -11.57 -22.09
CA GLU A 266 14.18 -10.35 -22.83
C GLU A 266 14.68 -9.25 -21.87
N LEU A 267 13.94 -8.98 -20.79
CA LEU A 267 14.37 -8.01 -19.77
C LEU A 267 15.75 -8.34 -19.22
N PHE A 268 16.00 -9.61 -18.90
CA PHE A 268 17.32 -10.04 -18.45
C PHE A 268 18.39 -9.72 -19.50
N SER A 269 18.16 -10.00 -20.79
CA SER A 269 19.16 -9.74 -21.84
C SER A 269 19.50 -8.25 -21.99
N LEU A 270 18.53 -7.37 -21.75
CA LEU A 270 18.70 -5.91 -21.84
C LEU A 270 19.46 -5.30 -20.64
N MET A 271 19.48 -5.97 -19.50
CA MET A 271 20.05 -5.45 -18.25
C MET A 271 21.57 -5.65 -18.12
N LYS A 272 22.21 -4.83 -17.27
CA LYS A 272 23.60 -5.05 -16.84
C LYS A 272 23.72 -6.32 -15.98
N LYS A 273 24.93 -6.85 -15.86
CA LYS A 273 25.23 -8.07 -15.09
C LYS A 273 26.16 -7.74 -13.91
N PRO A 274 25.92 -8.30 -12.72
CA PRO A 274 24.77 -9.14 -12.35
C PRO A 274 23.44 -8.36 -12.34
N ALA A 275 22.35 -8.98 -12.82
CA ALA A 275 21.03 -8.36 -12.87
C ALA A 275 20.22 -8.72 -11.62
N CYS A 276 19.75 -7.71 -10.89
CA CYS A 276 18.94 -7.91 -9.69
C CYS A 276 17.46 -7.62 -9.95
N LEU A 277 16.57 -8.36 -9.30
CA LEU A 277 15.13 -8.11 -9.31
C LEU A 277 14.62 -8.10 -7.87
N PHE A 278 13.95 -7.01 -7.49
CA PHE A 278 13.34 -6.82 -6.19
C PHE A 278 11.82 -6.73 -6.35
N ASP A 279 11.10 -7.73 -5.84
CA ASP A 279 9.64 -7.76 -5.87
C ASP A 279 9.07 -7.36 -4.50
N GLY A 280 8.54 -6.15 -4.44
CA GLY A 280 7.86 -5.61 -3.27
C GLY A 280 6.40 -6.05 -3.15
N ARG A 281 5.86 -6.83 -4.10
CA ARG A 281 4.43 -7.18 -4.20
C ARG A 281 4.16 -8.68 -4.32
N ARG A 282 5.20 -9.51 -4.39
CA ARG A 282 5.12 -10.99 -4.46
C ARG A 282 4.29 -11.47 -5.66
N ILE A 283 4.48 -10.85 -6.84
CA ILE A 283 3.74 -11.18 -8.07
C ILE A 283 4.56 -12.04 -9.05
N VAL A 284 5.87 -12.19 -8.86
CA VAL A 284 6.74 -12.93 -9.79
C VAL A 284 7.12 -14.33 -9.29
N ASP A 285 7.34 -15.25 -10.24
CA ASP A 285 7.88 -16.58 -9.96
C ASP A 285 9.40 -16.50 -9.71
N GLN A 286 9.79 -16.61 -8.45
CA GLN A 286 11.18 -16.55 -8.00
C GLN A 286 12.06 -17.61 -8.65
N GLU A 287 11.57 -18.85 -8.76
CA GLU A 287 12.34 -19.98 -9.25
C GLU A 287 12.58 -19.87 -10.76
N LYS A 288 11.56 -19.45 -11.51
CA LYS A 288 11.68 -19.17 -12.94
C LYS A 288 12.70 -18.07 -13.21
N LEU A 289 12.68 -16.98 -12.44
CA LEU A 289 13.61 -15.87 -12.60
C LEU A 289 15.05 -16.23 -12.22
N ARG A 290 15.25 -17.00 -11.15
CA ARG A 290 16.57 -17.52 -10.77
C ARG A 290 17.16 -18.40 -11.87
N LYS A 291 16.36 -19.25 -12.52
CA LYS A 291 16.79 -20.08 -13.66
C LYS A 291 17.20 -19.27 -14.89
N ILE A 292 16.61 -18.08 -15.09
CA ILE A 292 17.03 -17.15 -16.15
C ILE A 292 18.39 -16.53 -15.82
N GLY A 293 18.72 -16.37 -14.53
CA GLY A 293 20.00 -15.84 -14.05
C GLY A 293 19.88 -14.57 -13.21
N PHE A 294 18.66 -14.14 -12.86
CA PHE A 294 18.47 -13.01 -11.94
C PHE A 294 18.94 -13.36 -10.52
N ARG A 295 19.44 -12.34 -9.82
CA ARG A 295 19.45 -12.32 -8.35
C ARG A 295 18.08 -11.81 -7.89
N VAL A 296 17.29 -12.67 -7.24
CA VAL A 296 15.88 -12.39 -6.95
C VAL A 296 15.67 -12.20 -5.46
N PHE A 297 15.02 -11.09 -5.11
CA PHE A 297 14.66 -10.74 -3.74
C PHE A 297 13.19 -10.40 -3.68
N VAL A 298 12.46 -11.05 -2.79
CA VAL A 298 11.01 -10.89 -2.64
C VAL A 298 10.69 -10.63 -1.18
N VAL A 299 9.81 -9.68 -0.90
CA VAL A 299 9.37 -9.38 0.48
C VAL A 299 8.84 -10.66 1.13
N GLY A 300 9.37 -10.99 2.30
CA GLY A 300 8.92 -12.15 3.07
C GLY A 300 9.43 -13.51 2.60
N SER A 301 10.42 -13.55 1.71
CA SER A 301 11.11 -14.77 1.30
C SER A 301 12.60 -14.65 1.63
N ALA A 302 13.17 -15.65 2.28
CA ALA A 302 14.62 -15.73 2.44
C ALA A 302 15.30 -15.87 1.06
N SER A 303 16.39 -15.14 0.86
CA SER A 303 17.20 -15.24 -0.36
C SER A 303 18.52 -15.92 -0.04
N ASN A 304 18.71 -17.13 -0.57
CA ASN A 304 20.01 -17.82 -0.52
C ASN A 304 21.06 -17.18 -1.47
N GLN A 305 20.69 -16.11 -2.19
CA GLN A 305 21.57 -15.34 -3.08
C GLN A 305 22.00 -14.00 -2.48
N ALA A 306 21.60 -13.71 -1.24
CA ALA A 306 22.01 -12.51 -0.52
C ALA A 306 23.53 -12.51 -0.33
N LEU A 307 24.14 -11.35 -0.52
CA LEU A 307 25.56 -11.20 -0.21
C LEU A 307 25.71 -11.16 1.31
N ASN A 308 26.30 -12.20 1.91
CA ASN A 308 26.71 -12.18 3.31
C ASN A 308 27.87 -11.19 3.45
N PHE A 309 27.54 -9.92 3.69
CA PHE A 309 28.53 -8.88 3.96
C PHE A 309 28.96 -8.80 5.44
N PHE A 310 28.43 -9.69 6.28
CA PHE A 310 28.88 -9.84 7.68
C PHE A 310 29.18 -11.31 7.98
N PRO A 311 30.41 -11.64 8.46
CA PRO A 311 30.71 -12.93 9.08
C PRO A 311 30.01 -13.09 10.43
#